data_AF-A0A3M1XRE7-F1
#
_entry.id   AF-A0A3M1XRE7-F1
#
_cell.length_a   1.000
_cell.length_b   1.000
_cell.length_c   1.000
_cell.angle_alpha   90.00
_cell.angle_beta   90.00
_cell.angle_gamma   90.00
#
_symmetry.space_group_name_H-M   'P 1'
#
loop_
_entity.id
_entity.type
_entity.pdbx_description
1 polymer ?
#
loop_
_entity_poly.entity_id
_entity_poly.type
_entity_poly.pdbx_seq_one_letter_code
_entity_poly.pdbx_strand_id
1 'polypeptide(L)'
;MSKIVLISTYELGRPPFGLASAAAQLQHAGFAVQLVDAAIHPPPDKLVAEADLIGLYLPMHTATRLALALLPRLRSLNPQAPIVAFGLYAPLNARWLQEQGVSYCIGGEFESRLVELASALLASPGDRKTTVANQVVLDRIPFLPPKRDLLPPLENYARLVLPDGSQRLAGYTEASRGCKHHCRHCPVVPVYGGRFRVVPVEVVLEDVAAQVALGAQHITFG
;
A
#
# COMPACT_ATOMS: atom_id res chain seq x y z
N MET A 1 19.23 -10.89 -3.44
CA MET A 1 17.77 -10.83 -3.24
C MET A 1 17.35 -9.42 -3.56
N SER A 2 16.39 -9.23 -4.47
CA SER A 2 16.01 -7.88 -4.93
C SER A 2 15.28 -7.10 -3.83
N LYS A 3 15.67 -5.84 -3.66
CA LYS A 3 15.20 -4.93 -2.61
C LYS A 3 14.02 -4.11 -3.11
N ILE A 4 12.86 -4.29 -2.49
CA ILE A 4 11.66 -3.51 -2.77
C ILE A 4 11.36 -2.62 -1.57
N VAL A 5 11.20 -1.33 -1.82
CA VAL A 5 10.80 -0.36 -0.79
C VAL A 5 9.39 0.12 -1.09
N LEU A 6 8.45 -0.15 -0.19
CA LEU A 6 7.10 0.37 -0.30
C LEU A 6 6.91 1.52 0.68
N ILE A 7 6.33 2.62 0.21
CA ILE A 7 6.19 3.85 0.98
C ILE A 7 4.71 4.24 1.05
N SER A 8 4.18 4.41 2.25
CA SER A 8 2.95 5.17 2.50
C SER A 8 3.33 6.57 2.97
N THR A 9 2.57 7.58 2.58
CA THR A 9 2.78 8.95 3.07
C THR A 9 1.72 9.42 4.04
N TYR A 10 0.57 8.76 4.06
CA TYR A 10 -0.54 9.11 4.93
C TYR A 10 -1.61 8.01 4.91
N GLU A 11 -2.10 7.62 6.09
CA GLU A 11 -3.25 6.73 6.23
C GLU A 11 -4.09 7.07 7.47
N LEU A 12 -4.51 8.33 7.61
CA LEU A 12 -5.40 8.81 8.69
C LEU A 12 -4.89 8.49 10.11
N GLY A 13 -3.56 8.39 10.28
CA GLY A 13 -2.93 8.02 11.55
C GLY A 13 -3.04 6.53 11.90
N ARG A 14 -3.43 5.67 10.95
CA ARG A 14 -3.50 4.21 11.11
C ARG A 14 -2.27 3.55 10.47
N PRO A 15 -1.86 2.36 10.92
CA PRO A 15 -0.86 1.57 10.23
C PRO A 15 -1.36 1.22 8.81
N PRO A 16 -0.59 1.52 7.74
CA PRO A 16 -1.09 1.44 6.36
C PRO A 16 -1.33 -0.02 5.92
N PHE A 17 -2.60 -0.45 5.94
CA PHE A 17 -3.02 -1.82 5.65
C PHE A 17 -2.62 -2.27 4.25
N GLY A 18 -2.95 -1.49 3.21
CA GLY A 18 -2.64 -1.88 1.83
C GLY A 18 -1.14 -2.00 1.57
N LEU A 19 -0.31 -1.23 2.29
CA LEU A 19 1.14 -1.33 2.25
C LEU A 19 1.62 -2.67 2.85
N ALA A 20 1.12 -3.03 4.03
CA ALA A 20 1.44 -4.29 4.70
C ALA A 20 0.89 -5.51 3.95
N SER A 21 -0.27 -5.38 3.29
CA SER A 21 -0.87 -6.42 2.43
C SER A 21 -0.01 -6.68 1.19
N ALA A 22 0.44 -5.62 0.51
CA ALA A 22 1.37 -5.74 -0.62
C ALA A 22 2.69 -6.41 -0.20
N ALA A 23 3.24 -6.04 0.96
CA ALA A 23 4.46 -6.65 1.47
C ALA A 23 4.30 -8.15 1.75
N ALA A 24 3.13 -8.59 2.24
CA ALA A 24 2.86 -10.00 2.48
C ALA A 24 3.01 -10.85 1.21
N GLN A 25 2.38 -10.43 0.10
CA GLN A 25 2.51 -11.17 -1.17
C GLN A 25 3.91 -11.07 -1.78
N LEU A 26 4.56 -9.91 -1.71
CA LEU A 26 5.92 -9.75 -2.23
C LEU A 26 6.95 -10.59 -1.44
N GLN A 27 6.86 -10.63 -0.12
CA GLN A 27 7.71 -11.51 0.69
C GLN A 27 7.41 -12.99 0.42
N HIS A 28 6.13 -13.36 0.27
CA HIS A 28 5.73 -14.73 -0.08
C HIS A 28 6.33 -15.16 -1.44
N ALA A 29 6.46 -14.23 -2.38
CA ALA A 29 7.12 -14.44 -3.67
C ALA A 29 8.67 -14.39 -3.62
N GLY A 30 9.28 -14.21 -2.44
CA GLY A 30 10.73 -14.24 -2.25
C GLY A 30 11.46 -12.92 -2.46
N PHE A 31 10.77 -11.77 -2.43
CA PHE A 31 11.41 -10.46 -2.46
C PHE A 31 11.85 -9.98 -1.07
N ALA A 32 12.95 -9.23 -1.00
CA ALA A 32 13.34 -8.53 0.22
C ALA A 32 12.57 -7.20 0.30
N VAL A 33 11.55 -7.14 1.15
CA VAL A 33 10.64 -6.00 1.25
C VAL A 33 10.95 -5.15 2.49
N GLN A 34 10.95 -3.83 2.32
CA GLN A 34 11.02 -2.85 3.40
C GLN A 34 9.84 -1.90 3.28
N LEU A 35 9.21 -1.60 4.43
CA LEU A 35 8.11 -0.64 4.50
C LEU A 35 8.58 0.67 5.10
N VAL A 36 8.10 1.77 4.55
CA VAL A 36 8.27 3.10 5.09
C VAL A 36 6.91 3.74 5.26
N ASP A 37 6.62 4.17 6.48
CA ASP A 37 5.50 5.06 6.75
C ASP A 37 6.03 6.48 6.96
N ALA A 38 5.97 7.28 5.89
CA ALA A 38 6.47 8.64 5.87
C ALA A 38 5.62 9.61 6.70
N ALA A 39 4.45 9.20 7.19
CA ALA A 39 3.71 9.96 8.19
C ALA A 39 4.35 9.85 9.60
N ILE A 40 5.13 8.80 9.86
CA ILE A 40 5.82 8.59 11.14
C ILE A 40 7.31 8.95 11.02
N HIS A 41 8.00 8.44 10.01
CA HIS A 41 9.43 8.72 9.79
C HIS A 41 9.75 8.91 8.29
N PRO A 42 10.58 9.89 7.92
CA PRO A 42 10.96 10.08 6.52
C PRO A 42 11.70 8.86 5.96
N PRO A 43 11.58 8.56 4.65
CA PRO A 43 12.32 7.45 4.03
C PRO A 43 13.83 7.64 4.21
N PRO A 44 14.55 6.65 4.77
CA PRO A 44 16.00 6.73 4.88
C PRO A 44 16.67 6.79 3.51
N ASP A 45 17.61 7.72 3.30
CA ASP A 45 18.22 7.94 1.99
C ASP A 45 18.91 6.70 1.43
N LYS A 46 19.64 5.98 2.28
CA LYS A 46 20.30 4.71 1.92
C LYS A 46 19.29 3.66 1.45
N LEU A 47 18.14 3.58 2.10
CA LEU A 47 17.10 2.61 1.76
C LEU A 47 16.54 2.89 0.35
N VAL A 48 16.30 4.17 0.03
CA VAL A 48 15.81 4.59 -1.28
C VAL A 48 16.89 4.41 -2.37
N ALA A 49 18.14 4.79 -2.08
CA ALA A 49 19.26 4.70 -3.01
C ALA A 49 19.57 3.25 -3.42
N GLU A 50 19.35 2.28 -2.54
CA GLU A 50 19.62 0.86 -2.79
C GLU A 50 18.39 0.07 -3.29
N ALA A 51 17.24 0.72 -3.47
CA ALA A 51 16.02 0.04 -3.91
C ALA A 51 16.10 -0.37 -5.39
N ASP A 52 15.72 -1.61 -5.69
CA ASP A 52 15.55 -2.09 -7.07
C ASP A 52 14.16 -1.73 -7.63
N LEU A 53 13.17 -1.54 -6.76
CA LEU A 53 11.82 -1.06 -7.07
C LEU A 53 11.29 -0.25 -5.88
N ILE A 54 10.66 0.89 -6.18
CA ILE A 54 10.00 1.72 -5.17
C ILE A 54 8.49 1.72 -5.44
N GLY A 55 7.70 1.37 -4.43
CA GLY A 55 6.24 1.44 -4.45
C GLY A 55 5.71 2.63 -3.66
N LEU A 56 4.76 3.38 -4.22
CA LEU A 56 4.05 4.46 -3.55
C LEU A 56 2.58 4.05 -3.34
N TYR A 57 2.17 3.89 -2.09
CA TYR A 57 0.79 3.57 -1.75
C TYR A 57 -0.08 4.82 -1.74
N LEU A 58 -1.12 4.83 -2.57
CA LEU A 58 -2.04 5.93 -2.84
C LEU A 58 -3.49 5.54 -2.49
N PRO A 59 -3.82 5.38 -1.20
CA PRO A 59 -5.16 5.00 -0.72
C PRO A 59 -6.18 6.12 -0.89
N MET A 60 -5.74 7.36 -0.81
CA MET A 60 -6.60 8.55 -0.81
C MET A 60 -5.94 9.74 -1.51
N HIS A 61 -6.74 10.80 -1.73
CA HIS A 61 -6.26 12.03 -2.36
C HIS A 61 -5.10 12.68 -1.59
N THR A 62 -5.19 12.79 -0.26
CA THR A 62 -4.13 13.38 0.58
C THR A 62 -2.81 12.63 0.44
N ALA A 63 -2.83 11.30 0.54
CA ALA A 63 -1.65 10.46 0.33
C ALA A 63 -1.06 10.64 -1.07
N THR A 64 -1.91 10.79 -2.10
CA THR A 64 -1.46 11.05 -3.48
C THR A 64 -0.68 12.36 -3.59
N ARG A 65 -1.20 13.44 -2.99
CA ARG A 65 -0.55 14.76 -2.99
C ARG A 65 0.79 14.73 -2.25
N LEU A 66 0.86 14.06 -1.10
CA LEU A 66 2.08 13.94 -0.30
C LEU A 66 3.13 13.06 -0.99
N ALA A 67 2.71 11.94 -1.59
CA ALA A 67 3.60 11.07 -2.37
C ALA A 67 4.24 11.81 -3.56
N LEU A 68 3.47 12.67 -4.24
CA LEU A 68 4.01 13.51 -5.32
C LEU A 68 4.98 14.57 -4.83
N ALA A 69 4.76 15.16 -3.65
CA ALA A 69 5.73 16.07 -3.05
C ALA A 69 7.05 15.35 -2.67
N LEU A 70 6.98 14.07 -2.33
CA LEU A 70 8.14 13.23 -2.01
C LEU A 70 8.88 12.74 -3.27
N LEU A 71 8.19 12.60 -4.40
CA LEU A 71 8.71 11.99 -5.63
C LEU A 71 10.02 12.60 -6.16
N PRO A 72 10.22 13.95 -6.20
CA PRO A 72 11.49 14.53 -6.63
C PRO A 72 12.68 14.08 -5.78
N ARG A 73 12.50 13.93 -4.46
CA ARG A 73 13.55 13.43 -3.56
C ARG A 73 13.88 11.98 -3.88
N LEU A 74 12.87 11.12 -4.05
CA LEU A 74 13.09 9.71 -4.39
C LEU A 74 13.86 9.57 -5.70
N ARG A 75 13.49 10.36 -6.70
CA ARG A 75 14.16 10.39 -8.01
C ARG A 75 15.60 10.91 -7.92
N SER A 76 15.87 11.92 -7.08
CA SER A 76 17.22 12.41 -6.85
C SER A 76 18.13 11.37 -6.18
N LEU A 77 17.58 10.58 -5.24
CA LEU A 77 18.33 9.55 -4.53
C LEU A 77 18.54 8.29 -5.38
N ASN A 78 17.56 7.94 -6.21
CA ASN A 78 17.62 6.78 -7.09
C ASN A 78 16.98 7.08 -8.46
N PRO A 79 17.76 7.62 -9.42
CA PRO A 79 17.26 8.00 -10.73
C PRO A 79 16.83 6.81 -11.60
N GLN A 80 17.35 5.61 -11.32
CA GLN A 80 17.17 4.43 -12.18
C GLN A 80 16.10 3.46 -11.70
N ALA A 81 15.79 3.44 -10.40
CA ALA A 81 14.77 2.56 -9.88
C ALA A 81 13.39 2.85 -10.50
N PRO A 82 12.68 1.85 -11.05
CA PRO A 82 11.28 2.02 -11.39
C PRO A 82 10.46 2.45 -10.16
N ILE A 83 9.48 3.32 -10.39
CA ILE A 83 8.52 3.71 -9.34
C ILE A 83 7.15 3.24 -9.76
N VAL A 84 6.49 2.46 -8.92
CA VAL A 84 5.09 2.04 -9.09
C VAL A 84 4.21 2.77 -8.09
N ALA A 85 3.20 3.49 -8.57
CA ALA A 85 2.10 3.94 -7.72
C ALA A 85 1.05 2.83 -7.64
N PHE A 86 0.55 2.55 -6.45
CA PHE A 86 -0.51 1.56 -6.29
C PHE A 86 -1.55 1.95 -5.24
N GLY A 87 -2.74 1.37 -5.32
CA GLY A 87 -3.87 1.72 -4.46
C GLY A 87 -4.97 2.46 -5.21
N LEU A 88 -6.00 2.90 -4.49
CA LEU A 88 -7.24 3.38 -5.09
C LEU A 88 -7.05 4.59 -6.01
N TYR A 89 -6.15 5.50 -5.66
CA TYR A 89 -5.93 6.73 -6.42
C TYR A 89 -4.87 6.59 -7.52
N ALA A 90 -4.11 5.50 -7.57
CA ALA A 90 -3.10 5.30 -8.60
C ALA A 90 -3.69 5.24 -10.03
N PRO A 91 -4.65 4.36 -10.36
CA PRO A 91 -5.19 4.29 -11.72
C PRO A 91 -5.97 5.55 -12.10
N LEU A 92 -6.64 6.20 -11.15
CA LEU A 92 -7.43 7.41 -11.38
C LEU A 92 -6.56 8.61 -11.79
N ASN A 93 -5.29 8.61 -11.38
CA ASN A 93 -4.34 9.69 -11.63
C ASN A 93 -3.21 9.26 -12.56
N ALA A 94 -3.32 8.11 -13.25
CA ALA A 94 -2.20 7.47 -13.92
C ALA A 94 -1.46 8.38 -14.91
N ARG A 95 -2.20 9.10 -15.76
CA ARG A 95 -1.61 10.05 -16.71
C ARG A 95 -0.77 11.11 -16.00
N TRP A 96 -1.34 11.74 -14.97
CA TRP A 96 -0.67 12.80 -14.23
C TRP A 96 0.55 12.27 -13.47
N LEU A 97 0.42 11.12 -12.81
CA LEU A 97 1.52 10.45 -12.11
C LEU A 97 2.67 10.11 -13.07
N GLN A 98 2.37 9.67 -14.29
CA GLN A 98 3.37 9.38 -15.32
C GLN A 98 4.08 10.63 -15.83
N GLU A 99 3.36 11.72 -16.05
CA GLU A 99 3.94 13.03 -16.39
C GLU A 99 4.91 13.51 -15.29
N GLN A 100 4.73 13.07 -14.04
CA GLN A 100 5.65 13.34 -12.92
C GLN A 100 6.79 12.30 -12.79
N GLY A 101 6.83 11.26 -13.62
CA GLY A 101 7.89 10.26 -13.64
C GLY A 101 7.60 8.98 -12.87
N VAL A 102 6.35 8.69 -12.50
CA VAL A 102 5.93 7.34 -12.06
C VAL A 102 5.91 6.40 -13.26
N SER A 103 6.52 5.22 -13.12
CA SER A 103 6.66 4.25 -14.21
C SER A 103 5.39 3.42 -14.43
N TYR A 104 4.72 3.02 -13.34
CA TYR A 104 3.57 2.11 -13.39
C TYR A 104 2.49 2.54 -12.40
N CYS A 105 1.22 2.35 -12.75
CA CYS A 105 0.08 2.56 -11.85
C CYS A 105 -0.75 1.28 -11.71
N ILE A 106 -1.08 0.84 -10.50
CA ILE A 106 -1.86 -0.38 -10.26
C ILE A 106 -2.98 -0.09 -9.25
N GLY A 107 -4.21 -0.49 -9.54
CA GLY A 107 -5.33 -0.36 -8.59
C GLY A 107 -6.24 -1.58 -8.56
N GLY A 108 -7.24 -1.54 -7.68
CA GLY A 108 -8.07 -2.70 -7.38
C GLY A 108 -7.36 -3.67 -6.44
N GLU A 109 -7.37 -4.95 -6.79
CA GLU A 109 -6.65 -6.05 -6.14
C GLU A 109 -5.18 -6.04 -6.61
N PHE A 110 -4.39 -5.13 -6.05
CA PHE A 110 -3.07 -4.76 -6.57
C PHE A 110 -1.95 -5.75 -6.23
N GLU A 111 -2.11 -6.60 -5.22
CA GLU A 111 -1.01 -7.37 -4.62
C GLU A 111 -0.34 -8.33 -5.62
N SER A 112 -1.13 -9.18 -6.29
CA SER A 112 -0.58 -10.15 -7.23
C SER A 112 0.04 -9.46 -8.46
N ARG A 113 -0.50 -8.31 -8.85
CA ARG A 113 0.05 -7.51 -9.96
C ARG A 113 1.36 -6.81 -9.59
N LEU A 114 1.53 -6.42 -8.33
CA LEU A 114 2.82 -5.92 -7.84
C LEU A 114 3.87 -7.03 -7.88
N VAL A 115 3.52 -8.26 -7.51
CA VAL A 115 4.41 -9.43 -7.60
C VAL A 115 4.81 -9.71 -9.05
N GLU A 116 3.85 -9.75 -9.98
CA GLU A 116 4.11 -9.94 -11.41
C GLU A 116 5.02 -8.84 -11.97
N LEU A 117 4.74 -7.58 -11.66
CA LEU A 117 5.54 -6.45 -12.10
C LEU A 117 6.97 -6.52 -11.55
N ALA A 118 7.11 -6.75 -10.24
CA ALA A 118 8.42 -6.88 -9.61
C ALA A 118 9.22 -8.03 -10.25
N SER A 119 8.59 -9.19 -10.44
CA SER A 119 9.24 -10.35 -11.06
C SER A 119 9.73 -10.04 -12.48
N ALA A 120 8.89 -9.41 -13.31
CA ALA A 120 9.24 -9.07 -14.68
C ALA A 120 10.39 -8.06 -14.76
N LEU A 121 10.34 -6.98 -13.97
CA LEU A 121 11.35 -5.92 -13.98
C LEU A 121 12.71 -6.41 -13.49
N LEU A 122 12.72 -7.32 -12.52
CA LEU A 122 13.93 -7.82 -11.88
C LEU A 122 14.54 -9.02 -12.61
N ALA A 123 13.76 -9.75 -13.41
CA ALA A 123 14.25 -10.78 -14.31
C ALA A 123 14.95 -10.20 -15.57
N SER A 124 14.47 -9.06 -16.08
CA SER A 124 15.03 -8.39 -17.26
C SER A 124 15.28 -6.90 -17.01
N PRO A 125 16.32 -6.52 -16.24
CA PRO A 125 16.65 -5.13 -15.96
C PRO A 125 16.93 -4.35 -17.26
N GLY A 126 16.05 -3.43 -17.62
CA GLY A 126 16.20 -2.58 -18.81
C GLY A 126 15.03 -2.66 -19.81
N ASP A 127 14.25 -3.75 -19.79
CA ASP A 127 13.02 -3.81 -20.56
C ASP A 127 11.85 -3.19 -19.78
N ARG A 128 11.76 -1.86 -19.87
CA ARG A 128 10.69 -1.08 -19.22
C ARG A 128 9.36 -1.16 -19.98
N LYS A 129 9.30 -1.83 -21.14
CA LYS A 129 8.07 -2.02 -21.94
C LYS A 129 7.24 -3.22 -21.46
N THR A 130 7.20 -3.47 -20.16
CA THR A 130 6.31 -4.49 -19.60
C THR A 130 4.86 -4.12 -19.89
N THR A 131 4.12 -5.02 -20.56
CA THR A 131 2.67 -4.90 -20.86
C THR A 131 1.76 -4.88 -19.63
N VAL A 132 2.34 -4.99 -18.43
CA VAL A 132 1.68 -4.92 -17.12
C VAL A 132 1.22 -3.49 -16.76
N ALA A 133 1.61 -2.48 -17.54
CA ALA A 133 1.41 -1.07 -17.20
C ALA A 133 -0.07 -0.62 -17.18
N ASN A 134 -0.49 -0.04 -16.05
CA ASN A 134 -1.71 0.73 -15.84
C ASN A 134 -3.01 -0.07 -15.89
N GLN A 135 -3.27 -0.80 -14.81
CA GLN A 135 -4.45 -1.64 -14.73
C GLN A 135 -5.14 -1.51 -13.38
N VAL A 136 -6.45 -1.33 -13.48
CA VAL A 136 -7.38 -1.74 -12.43
C VAL A 136 -7.52 -3.24 -12.58
N VAL A 137 -7.06 -4.00 -11.59
CA VAL A 137 -7.16 -5.47 -11.58
C VAL A 137 -8.15 -5.87 -10.52
N LEU A 138 -9.09 -6.75 -10.87
CA LEU A 138 -10.22 -7.13 -10.02
C LEU A 138 -10.42 -8.64 -9.99
N ASP A 139 -9.43 -9.37 -10.51
CA ASP A 139 -9.32 -10.81 -10.40
C ASP A 139 -9.26 -11.21 -8.93
N ARG A 140 -9.71 -12.43 -8.64
CA ARG A 140 -9.62 -12.93 -7.27
C ARG A 140 -8.17 -13.24 -6.97
N ILE A 141 -7.68 -12.70 -5.86
CA ILE A 141 -6.33 -12.94 -5.37
C ILE A 141 -6.38 -13.80 -4.10
N PRO A 142 -5.30 -14.54 -3.78
CA PRO A 142 -5.13 -15.09 -2.45
C PRO A 142 -4.88 -13.95 -1.46
N PHE A 143 -5.71 -13.84 -0.42
CA PHE A 143 -5.45 -12.92 0.68
C PHE A 143 -4.49 -13.56 1.67
N LEU A 144 -3.45 -12.83 2.04
CA LEU A 144 -2.51 -13.20 3.09
C LEU A 144 -2.66 -12.23 4.27
N PRO A 145 -2.39 -12.66 5.50
CA PRO A 145 -2.28 -11.75 6.64
C PRO A 145 -1.27 -10.62 6.35
N PRO A 146 -1.61 -9.34 6.61
CA PRO A 146 -0.70 -8.22 6.37
C PRO A 146 0.58 -8.30 7.19
N LYS A 147 1.72 -7.89 6.61
CA LYS A 147 3.03 -7.85 7.28
C LYS A 147 3.19 -6.65 8.21
N ARG A 148 2.53 -6.69 9.36
CA ARG A 148 2.53 -5.62 10.38
C ARG A 148 3.87 -5.45 11.08
N ASP A 149 4.65 -6.52 11.18
CA ASP A 149 5.98 -6.55 11.79
C ASP A 149 7.02 -5.69 11.03
N LEU A 150 6.72 -5.33 9.77
CA LEU A 150 7.55 -4.42 8.97
C LEU A 150 7.20 -2.94 9.17
N LEU A 151 6.11 -2.62 9.89
CA LEU A 151 5.67 -1.25 10.17
C LEU A 151 6.23 -0.75 11.51
N PRO A 152 6.24 0.57 11.75
CA PRO A 152 6.47 1.11 13.08
C PRO A 152 5.57 0.47 14.16
N PRO A 153 6.01 0.47 15.43
CA PRO A 153 5.21 -0.03 16.55
C PRO A 153 3.82 0.61 16.61
N LEU A 154 2.80 -0.16 17.01
CA LEU A 154 1.40 0.25 16.98
C LEU A 154 1.15 1.50 17.84
N GLU A 155 1.90 1.69 18.91
CA GLU A 155 1.80 2.84 19.81
C GLU A 155 2.16 4.19 19.18
N ASN A 156 2.81 4.19 18.01
CA ASN A 156 3.13 5.40 17.24
C ASN A 156 1.94 5.91 16.43
N TYR A 157 0.84 5.15 16.37
CA TYR A 157 -0.36 5.46 15.61
C TYR A 157 -1.46 6.07 16.47
N ALA A 158 -2.50 6.58 15.81
CA ALA A 158 -3.62 7.24 16.45
C ALA A 158 -4.34 6.31 17.45
N ARG A 159 -4.81 6.92 18.55
CA ARG A 159 -5.53 6.24 19.63
C ARG A 159 -7.00 6.60 19.59
N LEU A 160 -7.85 5.68 20.03
CA LEU A 160 -9.25 5.99 20.33
C LEU A 160 -9.32 6.78 21.65
N VAL A 161 -9.93 7.95 21.63
CA VAL A 161 -10.23 8.75 22.84
C VAL A 161 -11.67 8.46 23.26
N LEU A 162 -11.85 8.01 24.49
CA LEU A 162 -13.16 7.73 25.09
C LEU A 162 -13.78 9.01 25.70
N PRO A 163 -15.10 9.05 25.96
CA PRO A 163 -15.76 10.22 26.53
C PRO A 163 -15.20 10.69 27.88
N ASP A 164 -14.60 9.79 28.65
CA ASP A 164 -13.92 10.06 29.92
C ASP A 164 -12.48 10.57 29.75
N GLY A 165 -12.02 10.76 28.51
CA GLY A 165 -10.66 11.20 28.16
C GLY A 165 -9.62 10.07 28.14
N SER A 166 -9.97 8.85 28.54
CA SER A 166 -9.05 7.72 28.49
C SER A 166 -8.75 7.31 27.05
N GLN A 167 -7.55 6.76 26.82
CA GLN A 167 -7.08 6.39 25.48
C GLN A 167 -6.91 4.88 25.33
N ARG A 168 -7.29 4.36 24.16
CA ARG A 168 -7.09 2.96 23.77
C ARG A 168 -6.22 2.90 22.52
N LEU A 169 -5.23 2.01 22.51
CA LEU A 169 -4.51 1.68 21.28
C LEU A 169 -5.52 1.13 20.26
N ALA A 170 -5.53 1.73 19.08
CA ALA A 170 -6.43 1.37 18.00
C ALA A 170 -5.66 0.65 16.89
N GLY A 171 -6.09 -0.56 16.55
CA GLY A 171 -5.73 -1.25 15.32
C GLY A 171 -6.73 -0.97 14.20
N TYR A 172 -6.41 -1.47 13.02
CA TYR A 172 -7.23 -1.33 11.82
C TYR A 172 -7.14 -2.60 10.97
N THR A 173 -8.26 -3.03 10.38
CA THR A 173 -8.30 -4.17 9.46
C THR A 173 -9.34 -3.92 8.36
N GLU A 174 -9.28 -4.68 7.27
CA GLU A 174 -10.25 -4.63 6.18
C GLU A 174 -10.90 -6.01 6.03
N ALA A 175 -12.21 -6.08 6.22
CA ALA A 175 -12.98 -7.33 6.02
C ALA A 175 -13.51 -7.47 4.59
N SER A 176 -13.42 -6.40 3.80
CA SER A 176 -13.84 -6.39 2.41
C SER A 176 -13.16 -5.30 1.61
N ARG A 177 -13.20 -5.42 0.28
CA ARG A 177 -12.72 -4.42 -0.67
C ARG A 177 -13.79 -4.10 -1.70
N GLY A 178 -13.76 -2.86 -2.17
CA GLY A 178 -14.78 -2.34 -3.08
C GLY A 178 -16.13 -2.12 -2.37
N CYS A 179 -17.14 -1.77 -3.16
CA CYS A 179 -18.47 -1.47 -2.65
C CYS A 179 -19.52 -1.77 -3.72
N LYS A 180 -20.70 -2.26 -3.31
CA LYS A 180 -21.82 -2.57 -4.23
C LYS A 180 -22.52 -1.33 -4.79
N HIS A 181 -22.24 -0.15 -4.23
CA HIS A 181 -22.89 1.11 -4.59
C HIS A 181 -22.16 1.84 -5.73
N HIS A 182 -22.85 2.79 -6.35
CA HIS A 182 -22.39 3.59 -7.49
C HIS A 182 -22.45 5.09 -7.18
N CYS A 183 -22.05 5.47 -5.96
CA CYS A 183 -22.04 6.86 -5.50
C CYS A 183 -21.16 7.74 -6.41
N ARG A 184 -21.74 8.82 -6.96
CA ARG A 184 -21.07 9.72 -7.92
C ARG A 184 -19.86 10.49 -7.36
N HIS A 185 -19.71 10.54 -6.04
CA HIS A 185 -18.63 11.25 -5.33
C HIS A 185 -17.53 10.33 -4.78
N CYS A 186 -17.70 9.01 -4.89
CA CYS A 186 -16.83 8.07 -4.20
C CYS A 186 -15.71 7.57 -5.13
N PRO A 187 -14.42 7.64 -4.72
CA PRO A 187 -13.29 7.18 -5.52
C PRO A 187 -13.25 5.65 -5.67
N VAL A 188 -13.99 4.91 -4.85
CA VAL A 188 -14.09 3.44 -4.95
C VAL A 188 -14.80 3.02 -6.24
N VAL A 189 -15.81 3.78 -6.66
CA VAL A 189 -16.67 3.44 -7.82
C VAL A 189 -15.90 3.35 -9.14
N PRO A 190 -15.06 4.33 -9.54
CA PRO A 190 -14.32 4.22 -10.79
C PRO A 190 -13.26 3.10 -10.81
N VAL A 191 -12.88 2.56 -9.65
CA VAL A 191 -11.96 1.42 -9.56
C VAL A 191 -12.72 0.09 -9.49
N TYR A 192 -13.67 -0.06 -8.58
CA TYR A 192 -14.34 -1.34 -8.36
C TYR A 192 -15.62 -1.52 -9.19
N GLY A 193 -16.27 -0.44 -9.61
CA GLY A 193 -17.46 -0.47 -10.46
C GLY A 193 -18.60 -1.32 -9.90
N GLY A 194 -18.92 -1.18 -8.60
CA GLY A 194 -19.94 -1.97 -7.94
C GLY A 194 -19.48 -3.37 -7.49
N ARG A 195 -18.24 -3.78 -7.78
CA ARG A 195 -17.69 -5.05 -7.30
C ARG A 195 -17.32 -4.96 -5.83
N PHE A 196 -17.59 -6.05 -5.14
CA PHE A 196 -17.31 -6.24 -3.72
C PHE A 196 -16.57 -7.57 -3.54
N ARG A 197 -15.53 -7.57 -2.72
CA ARG A 197 -14.69 -8.72 -2.41
C ARG A 197 -14.63 -8.88 -0.90
N VAL A 198 -15.00 -10.06 -0.42
CA VAL A 198 -14.89 -10.39 1.01
C VAL A 198 -13.49 -10.94 1.25
N VAL A 199 -12.83 -10.45 2.28
CA VAL A 199 -11.58 -11.03 2.78
C VAL A 199 -11.95 -12.25 3.63
N PRO A 200 -11.28 -13.42 3.46
CA PRO A 200 -11.53 -14.61 4.26
C PRO A 200 -11.50 -14.29 5.76
N VAL A 201 -12.46 -14.83 6.52
CA VAL A 201 -12.63 -14.48 7.93
C VAL A 201 -11.41 -14.86 8.76
N GLU A 202 -10.75 -15.95 8.39
CA GLU A 202 -9.53 -16.46 9.02
C GLU A 202 -8.39 -15.44 8.90
N VAL A 203 -8.23 -14.83 7.72
CA VAL A 203 -7.21 -13.79 7.47
C VAL A 203 -7.52 -12.53 8.28
N VAL A 204 -8.80 -12.13 8.36
CA VAL A 204 -9.24 -10.97 9.16
C VAL A 204 -8.97 -11.20 10.65
N LEU A 205 -9.36 -12.37 11.17
CA LEU A 205 -9.19 -12.72 12.58
C LEU A 205 -7.70 -12.86 12.95
N GLU A 206 -6.87 -13.38 12.05
CA GLU A 206 -5.41 -13.45 12.26
C GLU A 206 -4.78 -12.05 12.36
N ASP A 207 -5.11 -11.12 11.45
CA ASP A 207 -4.63 -9.73 11.50
C ASP A 207 -5.11 -9.00 12.76
N VAL A 208 -6.35 -9.25 13.18
CA VAL A 208 -6.90 -8.71 14.44
C VAL A 208 -6.14 -9.27 15.65
N ALA A 209 -5.95 -10.59 15.71
CA ALA A 209 -5.25 -11.23 16.81
C ALA A 209 -3.80 -10.73 16.92
N ALA A 210 -3.10 -10.56 15.79
CA ALA A 210 -1.75 -10.01 15.76
C ALA A 210 -1.69 -8.59 16.36
N GLN A 211 -2.65 -7.72 16.03
CA GLN A 211 -2.71 -6.36 16.59
C GLN A 211 -3.09 -6.36 18.08
N VAL A 212 -4.00 -7.23 18.51
CA VAL A 212 -4.37 -7.40 19.93
C VAL A 212 -3.16 -7.88 20.74
N ALA A 213 -2.34 -8.78 20.21
CA ALA A 213 -1.10 -9.22 20.84
C ALA A 213 -0.08 -8.07 21.02
N LEU A 214 -0.14 -7.05 20.15
CA LEU A 214 0.63 -5.80 20.26
C LEU A 214 -0.06 -4.73 21.15
N GLY A 215 -1.16 -5.09 21.83
CA GLY A 215 -1.84 -4.22 22.79
C GLY A 215 -3.01 -3.41 22.24
N ALA A 216 -3.45 -3.65 20.99
CA ALA A 216 -4.66 -3.05 20.46
C ALA A 216 -5.87 -3.41 21.34
N GLN A 217 -6.64 -2.41 21.73
CA GLN A 217 -7.85 -2.55 22.55
C GLN A 217 -9.12 -2.13 21.78
N HIS A 218 -8.94 -1.59 20.57
CA HIS A 218 -9.99 -1.25 19.63
C HIS A 218 -9.55 -1.61 18.22
N ILE A 219 -10.45 -2.10 17.38
CA ILE A 219 -10.18 -2.36 15.97
C ILE A 219 -11.20 -1.58 15.13
N THR A 220 -10.70 -0.73 14.25
CA THR A 220 -11.51 -0.08 13.22
C THR A 220 -11.54 -0.94 11.95
N PHE A 221 -12.73 -1.14 11.38
CA PHE A 221 -12.89 -1.79 10.08
C PHE A 221 -12.96 -0.75 8.97
N GLY A 222 -12.17 -0.96 7.91
CA GLY A 222 -12.19 -0.18 6.67
C GLY A 222 -13.11 -0.72 5.59
#